data_AF-A0A1Y2LAN6-F1
#
_entry.id   AF-A0A1Y2LAN6-F1
#
_cell.length_a   1.000
_cell.length_b   1.000
_cell.length_c   1.000
_cell.angle_alpha   90.00
_cell.angle_beta   90.00
_cell.angle_gamma   90.00
#
_symmetry.space_group_name_H-M   'P 1'
#
loop_
_entity.id
_entity.type
_entity.pdbx_description
1 polymer ?
#
loop_
_entity_poly.entity_id
_entity_poly.type
_entity_poly.pdbx_seq_one_letter_code
_entity_poly.pdbx_strand_id
1 'polypeptide(L)'
;MTVKLLCVISAAALLGACANMNIPGVRGMTDEGSAFDAGLHQGYSDLAQAEYDEADWTDARYFTNRAKMAAMGQDAGPQPLVDRNLPEGSISEISVARADLMSAFDAGGRDKAASAAARAQTSFDCWMQELEENIQQSDIDNCRAAFYQALAIVQAELEEKPMAKAMPMMMPDPMNIYFGFDSAVVSDKAMTVVDGIVAAYEKYDPKMISLTAYADRSGNPMYNDILAKSRVDAVVKVLREHGVAASKLAISISGEANVPVATADGVAEQGNRVVTVKFEDGM
;
A
#
# COMPACT_ATOMS: atom_id res chain seq x y z
N MET A 1 17.74 47.77 68.49
CA MET A 1 16.91 46.69 69.06
C MET A 1 16.23 45.96 67.93
N THR A 2 16.26 44.64 68.02
CA THR A 2 16.05 43.64 66.97
C THR A 2 14.62 43.60 66.43
N VAL A 3 14.52 43.52 65.10
CA VAL A 3 13.28 43.28 64.36
C VAL A 3 12.86 41.82 64.56
N LYS A 4 11.66 41.58 65.12
CA LYS A 4 11.03 40.26 65.13
C LYS A 4 10.15 40.13 63.89
N LEU A 5 10.70 39.53 62.84
CA LEU A 5 9.95 39.07 61.68
C LEU A 5 9.36 37.69 62.04
N LEU A 6 8.04 37.62 62.27
CA LEU A 6 7.33 36.34 62.33
C LEU A 6 7.21 35.80 60.90
N CYS A 7 8.05 34.84 60.54
CA CYS A 7 7.85 34.01 59.36
C CYS A 7 6.66 33.07 59.62
N VAL A 8 5.54 33.35 58.97
CA VAL A 8 4.49 32.35 58.74
C VAL A 8 5.05 31.37 57.71
N ILE A 9 5.44 30.17 58.16
CA ILE A 9 5.79 29.08 57.27
C ILE A 9 4.48 28.52 56.72
N SER A 10 4.09 29.01 55.54
CA SER A 10 3.01 28.43 54.75
C SER A 10 3.41 27.03 54.30
N ALA A 11 2.87 26.00 54.96
CA ALA A 11 3.00 24.60 54.57
C ALA A 11 2.09 24.27 53.37
N ALA A 12 2.36 24.89 52.21
CA ALA A 12 1.55 24.74 51.00
C ALA A 12 2.40 24.50 49.74
N ALA A 13 3.46 23.69 49.83
CA ALA A 13 4.34 23.41 48.70
C ALA A 13 4.69 21.92 48.54
N LEU A 14 3.71 21.02 48.67
CA LEU A 14 3.90 19.57 48.45
C LEU A 14 2.95 18.94 47.40
N LEU A 15 2.25 19.74 46.58
CA LEU A 15 1.32 19.21 45.56
C LEU A 15 1.85 19.25 44.11
N GLY A 16 3.13 19.60 43.90
CA GLY A 16 3.70 19.77 42.57
C GLY A 16 4.05 18.48 41.82
N ALA A 17 4.11 17.33 42.48
CA ALA A 17 4.53 16.07 41.85
C ALA A 17 3.44 15.44 40.96
N CYS A 18 2.15 15.74 41.21
CA CYS A 18 1.03 15.21 40.42
C CYS A 18 0.64 16.11 39.24
N ALA A 19 1.20 17.32 39.12
CA ALA A 19 0.87 18.24 38.02
C ALA A 19 1.47 17.81 36.66
N ASN A 20 2.46 16.91 36.67
CA ASN A 20 3.24 16.52 35.50
C ASN A 20 2.87 15.13 34.91
N MET A 21 1.80 14.49 35.37
CA MET A 21 1.35 13.17 34.89
C MET A 21 -0.15 13.19 34.55
N ASN A 22 -0.55 14.16 33.72
CA ASN A 22 -1.93 14.30 33.22
C ASN A 22 -2.08 13.55 31.89
N ILE A 23 -2.00 12.21 31.93
CA ILE A 23 -2.08 11.37 30.72
C ILE A 23 -3.39 11.62 29.94
N PRO A 24 -4.59 11.64 30.57
CA PRO A 24 -5.83 11.87 29.83
C PRO A 24 -5.91 13.27 29.20
N GLY A 25 -5.39 14.29 29.90
CA GLY A 25 -5.37 15.65 29.39
C GLY A 25 -4.38 15.84 28.25
N VAL A 26 -3.22 15.18 28.31
CA VAL A 26 -2.25 15.19 27.19
C VAL A 26 -2.85 14.46 25.99
N ARG A 27 -3.37 13.24 26.17
CA ARG A 27 -4.02 12.46 25.09
C ARG A 27 -5.17 13.22 24.40
N GLY A 28 -5.83 14.13 25.11
CA GLY A 28 -6.90 14.99 24.59
C GLY A 28 -6.43 16.31 23.95
N MET A 29 -5.12 16.56 23.88
CA MET A 29 -4.57 17.74 23.20
C MET A 29 -4.84 17.66 21.70
N THR A 30 -4.97 18.82 21.06
CA THR A 30 -5.04 18.91 19.60
C THR A 30 -3.63 18.78 19.03
N ASP A 31 -3.48 18.00 17.96
CA ASP A 31 -2.22 17.88 17.24
C ASP A 31 -1.97 19.14 16.39
N GLU A 32 -0.89 19.86 16.70
CA GLU A 32 -0.45 21.06 15.97
C GLU A 32 0.63 20.75 14.91
N GLY A 33 1.16 19.52 14.91
CA GLY A 33 2.25 19.07 14.05
C GLY A 33 1.84 18.29 12.79
N SER A 34 2.78 17.54 12.25
CA SER A 34 2.60 16.64 11.11
C SER A 34 1.85 15.36 11.49
N ALA A 35 1.53 14.52 10.49
CA ALA A 35 0.99 13.18 10.73
C ALA A 35 1.95 12.28 11.52
N PHE A 36 3.27 12.52 11.42
CA PHE A 36 4.27 11.83 12.22
C PHE A 36 4.19 12.27 13.68
N ASP A 37 4.05 13.57 13.94
CA ASP A 37 3.90 14.12 15.28
C ASP A 37 2.62 13.63 15.97
N ALA A 38 1.51 13.56 15.24
CA ALA A 38 0.26 12.97 15.75
C ALA A 38 0.43 11.47 16.10
N GLY A 39 1.18 10.74 15.28
CA GLY A 39 1.53 9.35 15.57
C GLY A 39 2.40 9.21 16.83
N LEU A 40 3.37 10.10 17.03
CA LEU A 40 4.20 10.14 18.24
C LEU A 40 3.35 10.49 19.47
N HIS A 41 2.45 11.46 19.36
CA HIS A 41 1.55 11.86 20.44
C HIS A 41 0.71 10.67 20.92
N GLN A 42 0.11 9.92 19.99
CA GLN A 42 -0.65 8.71 20.33
C GLN A 42 0.26 7.65 20.97
N GLY A 43 1.38 7.30 20.32
CA GLY A 43 2.25 6.22 20.78
C GLY A 43 2.88 6.50 22.16
N TYR A 44 3.34 7.72 22.42
CA TYR A 44 3.85 8.08 23.74
C TYR A 44 2.75 8.20 24.79
N SER A 45 1.50 8.55 24.41
CA SER A 45 0.37 8.51 25.33
C SER A 45 0.01 7.08 25.74
N ASP A 46 0.23 6.11 24.85
CA ASP A 46 0.02 4.69 25.13
C ASP A 46 1.13 4.12 26.02
N LEU A 47 2.41 4.44 25.74
CA LEU A 47 3.52 4.07 26.62
C LEU A 47 3.32 4.69 28.01
N ALA A 48 3.01 5.98 28.11
CA ALA A 48 2.75 6.63 29.39
C ALA A 48 1.66 5.93 30.22
N GLN A 49 0.63 5.40 29.55
CA GLN A 49 -0.45 4.67 30.23
C GLN A 49 0.01 3.27 30.66
N ALA A 50 0.79 2.57 29.84
CA ALA A 50 1.35 1.27 30.20
C ALA A 50 2.23 1.38 31.45
N GLU A 51 3.19 2.30 31.46
CA GLU A 51 4.06 2.55 32.63
C GLU A 51 3.26 2.94 33.88
N TYR A 52 2.19 3.74 33.71
CA TYR A 52 1.32 4.13 34.81
C TYR A 52 0.63 2.91 35.42
N ASP A 53 0.15 1.98 34.59
CA ASP A 53 -0.54 0.76 35.01
C ASP A 53 0.42 -0.23 35.70
N GLU A 54 1.71 -0.18 35.35
CA GLU A 54 2.80 -0.93 36.00
C GLU A 54 3.37 -0.23 37.24
N ALA A 55 2.88 0.98 37.54
CA ALA A 55 3.33 1.86 38.60
C ALA A 55 4.79 2.34 38.46
N ASP A 56 5.35 2.35 37.24
CA ASP A 56 6.56 3.11 36.92
C ASP A 56 6.20 4.58 36.68
N TRP A 57 6.14 5.33 37.78
CA TRP A 57 5.81 6.75 37.74
C TRP A 57 6.88 7.63 37.07
N THR A 58 8.11 7.13 36.92
CA THR A 58 9.20 7.90 36.30
C THR A 58 9.07 7.84 34.80
N ASP A 59 8.87 6.64 34.25
CA ASP A 59 8.67 6.43 32.82
C ASP A 59 7.30 6.89 32.34
N ALA A 60 6.24 6.70 33.15
CA ALA A 60 4.92 7.28 32.87
C ALA A 60 5.00 8.81 32.68
N ARG A 61 5.75 9.49 33.56
CA ARG A 61 5.96 10.95 33.47
C ARG A 61 6.84 11.32 32.28
N TYR A 62 7.89 10.54 32.00
CA TYR A 62 8.75 10.76 30.84
C TYR A 62 7.93 10.71 29.54
N PHE A 63 7.20 9.63 29.31
CA PHE A 63 6.38 9.47 28.11
C PHE A 63 5.20 10.44 28.05
N THR A 64 4.61 10.84 29.18
CA THR A 64 3.61 11.93 29.20
C THR A 64 4.18 13.23 28.64
N ASN A 65 5.42 13.58 28.99
CA ASN A 65 6.07 14.78 28.45
C ASN A 65 6.42 14.63 26.97
N ARG A 66 6.89 13.44 26.54
CA ARG A 66 7.14 13.14 25.13
C ARG A 66 5.87 13.27 24.29
N ALA A 67 4.75 12.74 24.78
CA ALA A 67 3.43 12.85 24.16
C ALA A 67 2.99 14.31 24.01
N LYS A 68 3.14 15.11 25.07
CA LYS A 68 2.83 16.55 25.05
C LYS A 68 3.67 17.32 24.04
N MET A 69 4.97 17.04 23.98
CA MET A 69 5.88 17.66 23.01
C MET A 69 5.47 17.30 21.58
N ALA A 70 5.16 16.03 21.32
CA ALA A 70 4.68 15.57 20.02
C ALA A 70 3.35 16.26 19.60
N ALA A 71 2.37 16.39 20.51
CA ALA A 71 1.13 17.12 20.23
C ALA A 71 1.38 18.58 19.82
N MET A 72 2.43 19.21 20.35
CA MET A 72 2.87 20.57 20.01
C MET A 72 3.77 20.64 18.77
N GLY A 73 3.99 19.53 18.05
CA GLY A 73 4.89 19.44 16.90
C GLY A 73 6.38 19.60 17.26
N GLN A 74 6.76 19.28 18.50
CA GLN A 74 8.12 19.43 19.03
C GLN A 74 8.79 18.06 19.22
N ASP A 75 9.04 17.32 18.15
CA ASP A 75 9.80 16.06 18.25
C ASP A 75 11.31 16.30 18.48
N ALA A 76 11.86 15.70 19.54
CA ALA A 76 13.29 15.70 19.84
C ALA A 76 14.04 14.50 19.23
N GLY A 77 13.35 13.63 18.50
CA GLY A 77 13.86 12.39 17.93
C GLY A 77 13.97 11.25 18.96
N PRO A 78 14.44 10.06 18.54
CA PRO A 78 14.55 8.89 19.41
C PRO A 78 15.44 9.15 20.62
N GLN A 79 15.06 8.65 21.80
CA GLN A 79 15.77 8.86 23.05
C GLN A 79 17.28 8.51 22.89
N PRO A 80 18.18 9.34 23.43
CA PRO A 80 19.60 9.00 23.49
C PRO A 80 19.85 7.75 24.35
N LEU A 81 20.70 6.82 23.89
CA LEU A 81 21.06 5.61 24.65
C LEU A 81 21.66 5.94 26.02
N VAL A 82 22.38 7.06 26.11
CA VAL A 82 23.05 7.51 27.35
C VAL A 82 22.07 7.88 28.47
N ASP A 83 20.79 8.05 28.14
CA ASP A 83 19.74 8.36 29.10
C ASP A 83 19.19 7.10 29.79
N ARG A 84 19.68 5.90 29.42
CA ARG A 84 19.25 4.60 29.95
C ARG A 84 20.44 3.75 30.40
N ASN A 85 20.28 3.02 31.50
CA ASN A 85 21.25 2.06 32.01
C ASN A 85 21.07 0.67 31.36
N LEU A 86 21.50 0.57 30.10
CA LEU A 86 21.27 -0.61 29.26
C LEU A 86 22.30 -1.74 29.52
N PRO A 87 21.90 -3.02 29.45
CA PRO A 87 22.82 -4.15 29.58
C PRO A 87 23.93 -4.14 28.51
N GLU A 88 25.19 -4.39 28.90
CA GLU A 88 26.36 -4.31 27.99
C GLU A 88 26.18 -5.10 26.68
N GLY A 89 25.56 -6.29 26.76
CA GLY A 89 25.30 -7.15 25.59
C GLY A 89 24.29 -6.60 24.59
N SER A 90 23.46 -5.63 24.98
CA SER A 90 22.41 -5.03 24.14
C SER A 90 22.88 -3.77 23.39
N ILE A 91 23.94 -3.10 23.88
CA ILE A 91 24.39 -1.79 23.39
C ILE A 91 24.69 -1.81 21.89
N SER A 92 25.34 -2.87 21.41
CA SER A 92 25.69 -3.00 19.99
C SER A 92 24.46 -2.97 19.10
N GLU A 93 23.41 -3.71 19.47
CA GLU A 93 22.20 -3.82 18.67
C GLU A 93 21.40 -2.52 18.69
N ILE A 94 21.19 -1.94 19.88
CA ILE A 94 20.44 -0.69 20.05
C ILE A 94 21.15 0.47 19.33
N SER A 95 22.48 0.49 19.34
CA SER A 95 23.25 1.52 18.63
C SER A 95 23.02 1.45 17.11
N VAL A 96 23.01 0.24 16.55
CA VAL A 96 22.70 0.02 15.11
C VAL A 96 21.24 0.38 14.83
N ALA A 97 20.31 -0.11 15.64
CA ALA A 97 18.88 0.19 15.52
C ALA A 97 18.62 1.72 15.50
N ARG A 98 19.24 2.47 16.43
CA ARG A 98 19.11 3.92 16.45
C ARG A 98 19.70 4.56 15.20
N ALA A 99 20.87 4.10 14.75
CA ALA A 99 21.50 4.61 13.54
C ALA A 99 20.62 4.38 12.29
N ASP A 100 20.02 3.20 12.16
CA ASP A 100 19.13 2.86 11.05
C ASP A 100 17.84 3.70 11.09
N LEU A 101 17.27 3.91 12.28
CA LEU A 101 16.09 4.77 12.46
C LEU A 101 16.40 6.23 12.08
N MET A 102 17.54 6.75 12.53
CA MET A 102 17.97 8.10 12.17
C MET A 102 18.23 8.23 10.67
N SER A 103 18.89 7.25 10.05
CA SER A 103 19.11 7.19 8.60
C SER A 103 17.79 7.20 7.82
N ALA A 104 16.79 6.44 8.27
CA ALA A 104 15.46 6.45 7.68
C ALA A 104 14.77 7.82 7.80
N PHE A 105 14.95 8.53 8.92
CA PHE A 105 14.43 9.89 9.09
C PHE A 105 15.13 10.89 8.18
N ASP A 106 16.45 10.82 8.07
CA ASP A 106 17.24 11.68 7.19
C ASP A 106 16.88 11.47 5.70
N ALA A 107 16.46 10.26 5.33
CA ALA A 107 15.97 9.92 3.99
C ALA A 107 14.52 10.41 3.70
N GLY A 108 13.84 11.02 4.68
CA GLY A 108 12.47 11.53 4.54
C GLY A 108 11.38 10.59 5.04
N GLY A 109 11.72 9.59 5.86
CA GLY A 109 10.77 8.58 6.36
C GLY A 109 9.63 9.17 7.18
N ARG A 110 9.87 10.30 7.85
CA ARG A 110 8.85 11.03 8.63
C ARG A 110 7.71 11.55 7.77
N ASP A 111 7.99 11.92 6.52
CA ASP A 111 6.98 12.43 5.58
C ASP A 111 6.36 11.28 4.77
N LYS A 112 7.20 10.39 4.23
CA LYS A 112 6.77 9.31 3.33
C LYS A 112 6.02 8.18 4.05
N ALA A 113 6.36 7.93 5.30
CA ALA A 113 5.84 6.80 6.08
C ALA A 113 5.44 7.23 7.49
N ALA A 114 4.81 8.40 7.64
CA ALA A 114 4.57 9.09 8.91
C ALA A 114 4.12 8.19 10.08
N SER A 115 3.08 7.37 9.89
CA SER A 115 2.58 6.49 10.95
C SER A 115 3.57 5.38 11.33
N ALA A 116 4.26 4.78 10.35
CA ALA A 116 5.26 3.74 10.60
C ALA A 116 6.52 4.34 11.23
N ALA A 117 6.94 5.53 10.79
CA ALA A 117 8.05 6.28 11.37
C ALA A 117 7.81 6.60 12.85
N ALA A 118 6.61 7.07 13.19
CA ALA A 118 6.23 7.35 14.58
C ALA A 118 6.19 6.08 15.43
N ARG A 119 5.65 4.98 14.88
CA ARG A 119 5.65 3.66 15.53
C ARG A 119 7.07 3.14 15.76
N ALA A 120 7.98 3.33 14.81
CA ALA A 120 9.37 2.94 14.94
C ALA A 120 10.05 3.70 16.08
N GLN A 121 9.91 5.03 16.14
CA GLN A 121 10.51 5.82 17.24
C GLN A 121 9.95 5.46 18.62
N THR A 122 8.63 5.37 18.75
CA THR A 122 8.00 5.00 20.04
C THR A 122 8.37 3.58 20.48
N SER A 123 8.45 2.63 19.54
CA SER A 123 8.85 1.25 19.87
C SER A 123 10.34 1.13 20.17
N PHE A 124 11.19 1.97 19.57
CA PHE A 124 12.60 2.08 19.93
C PHE A 124 12.78 2.56 21.37
N ASP A 125 12.06 3.62 21.75
CA ASP A 125 12.11 4.17 23.11
C ASP A 125 11.54 3.18 24.13
N CYS A 126 10.45 2.46 23.79
CA CYS A 126 9.93 1.36 24.62
C CYS A 126 10.99 0.28 24.82
N TRP A 127 11.61 -0.20 23.73
CA TRP A 127 12.57 -1.29 23.82
C TRP A 127 13.76 -0.95 24.72
N MET A 128 14.24 0.29 24.68
CA MET A 128 15.30 0.73 25.60
C MET A 128 14.84 0.82 27.06
N GLN A 129 13.60 1.23 27.33
CA GLN A 129 13.04 1.26 28.68
C GLN A 129 12.89 -0.17 29.23
N GLU A 130 12.27 -1.07 28.48
CA GLU A 130 12.10 -2.48 28.85
C GLU A 130 13.43 -3.20 29.11
N LEU A 131 14.48 -2.85 28.34
CA LEU A 131 15.83 -3.37 28.54
C LEU A 131 16.54 -2.82 29.77
N GLU A 132 16.24 -1.58 30.18
CA GLU A 132 16.78 -1.00 31.42
C GLU A 132 16.19 -1.72 32.64
N GLU A 133 14.91 -2.07 32.59
CA GLU A 133 14.27 -2.87 33.63
C GLU A 133 14.79 -4.31 33.64
N ASN A 134 14.85 -4.94 32.45
CA ASN A 134 15.32 -6.30 32.24
C ASN A 134 14.60 -7.34 33.12
N ILE A 135 13.29 -7.17 33.30
CA ILE A 135 12.45 -8.04 34.14
C ILE A 135 11.62 -9.00 33.28
N GLN A 136 10.96 -8.49 32.24
CA GLN A 136 10.01 -9.25 31.42
C GLN A 136 10.51 -9.40 29.98
N GLN A 137 11.08 -10.57 29.67
CA GLN A 137 11.62 -10.84 28.32
C GLN A 137 10.58 -10.67 27.21
N SER A 138 9.31 -10.98 27.49
CA SER A 138 8.23 -10.82 26.52
C SER A 138 8.04 -9.38 26.09
N ASP A 139 8.19 -8.43 27.00
CA ASP A 139 7.90 -7.02 26.72
C ASP A 139 9.06 -6.38 25.97
N ILE A 140 10.30 -6.74 26.35
CA ILE A 140 11.52 -6.49 25.57
C ILE A 140 11.35 -7.01 24.12
N ASP A 141 10.96 -8.28 23.96
CA ASP A 141 10.81 -8.90 22.64
C ASP A 141 9.71 -8.24 21.81
N ASN A 142 8.58 -7.88 22.44
CA ASN A 142 7.46 -7.22 21.79
C ASN A 142 7.84 -5.80 21.31
N CYS A 143 8.50 -5.00 22.14
CA CYS A 143 8.92 -3.66 21.76
C CYS A 143 10.04 -3.68 20.71
N ARG A 144 11.01 -4.60 20.83
CA ARG A 144 12.03 -4.85 19.80
C ARG A 144 11.42 -5.27 18.47
N ALA A 145 10.47 -6.20 18.48
CA ALA A 145 9.81 -6.66 17.26
C ALA A 145 8.99 -5.55 16.60
N ALA A 146 8.24 -4.78 17.39
CA ALA A 146 7.47 -3.64 16.91
C ALA A 146 8.37 -2.57 16.27
N PHE A 147 9.55 -2.31 16.85
CA PHE A 147 10.55 -1.43 16.28
C PHE A 147 11.00 -1.90 14.89
N TYR A 148 11.49 -3.14 14.77
CA TYR A 148 12.00 -3.64 13.49
C TYR A 148 10.93 -3.76 12.41
N GLN A 149 9.70 -4.14 12.78
CA GLN A 149 8.57 -4.18 11.83
C GLN A 149 8.24 -2.78 11.32
N ALA A 150 8.15 -1.79 12.22
CA ALA A 150 7.85 -0.43 11.83
C ALA A 150 8.97 0.19 10.98
N LEU A 151 10.23 -0.02 11.36
CA LEU A 151 11.39 0.44 10.59
C LEU A 151 11.44 -0.20 9.20
N ALA A 152 11.12 -1.49 9.05
CA ALA A 152 11.05 -2.15 7.76
C ALA A 152 9.98 -1.55 6.84
N ILE A 153 8.83 -1.15 7.39
CA ILE A 153 7.80 -0.44 6.62
C ILE A 153 8.33 0.93 6.17
N VAL A 154 8.99 1.69 7.04
CA VAL A 154 9.58 2.98 6.66
C VAL A 154 10.62 2.80 5.56
N GLN A 155 11.51 1.82 5.69
CA GLN A 155 12.51 1.50 4.68
C GLN A 155 11.87 1.09 3.35
N ALA A 156 10.78 0.31 3.37
CA ALA A 156 10.06 -0.08 2.17
C ALA A 156 9.36 1.10 1.46
N GLU A 157 8.88 2.10 2.19
CA GLU A 157 8.30 3.32 1.61
C GLU A 157 9.39 4.31 1.12
N LEU A 158 10.57 4.28 1.74
CA LEU A 158 11.73 5.10 1.36
C LEU A 158 12.48 4.55 0.16
N GLU A 159 12.61 3.23 0.12
CA GLU A 159 12.82 2.48 -1.11
C GLU A 159 11.58 2.70 -1.97
N GLU A 160 11.45 3.90 -2.54
CA GLU A 160 10.76 4.05 -3.82
C GLU A 160 11.46 3.06 -4.74
N LYS A 161 10.96 1.82 -4.77
CA LYS A 161 10.77 1.20 -6.05
C LYS A 161 9.85 2.20 -6.73
N PRO A 162 10.30 2.95 -7.76
CA PRO A 162 9.34 3.17 -8.81
C PRO A 162 8.77 1.76 -9.03
N MET A 163 7.45 1.58 -9.03
CA MET A 163 6.93 0.45 -9.78
C MET A 163 7.72 0.52 -11.07
N ALA A 164 8.67 -0.40 -11.26
CA ALA A 164 9.61 -0.31 -12.35
C ALA A 164 8.70 -0.04 -13.53
N LYS A 165 8.84 1.10 -14.20
CA LYS A 165 8.05 1.42 -15.38
C LYS A 165 8.07 0.13 -16.17
N ALA A 166 6.94 -0.59 -16.17
CA ALA A 166 6.99 -2.03 -16.37
C ALA A 166 7.78 -2.21 -17.65
N MET A 167 8.90 -2.95 -17.63
CA MET A 167 9.55 -3.30 -18.90
C MET A 167 8.39 -3.82 -19.75
N PRO A 168 8.07 -3.19 -20.91
CA PRO A 168 6.77 -3.34 -21.52
C PRO A 168 6.51 -4.82 -21.63
N MET A 169 5.54 -5.29 -20.83
CA MET A 169 5.18 -6.68 -20.84
C MET A 169 4.62 -6.85 -22.23
N MET A 170 5.38 -7.53 -23.11
CA MET A 170 4.99 -7.68 -24.50
C MET A 170 3.56 -8.21 -24.50
N MET A 171 2.68 -7.46 -25.14
CA MET A 171 1.26 -7.79 -25.16
C MET A 171 1.10 -9.23 -25.66
N PRO A 172 0.14 -10.00 -25.13
CA PRO A 172 -0.09 -11.36 -25.58
C PRO A 172 -0.27 -11.42 -27.10
N ASP A 173 0.15 -12.54 -27.69
CA ASP A 173 -0.09 -12.80 -29.11
C ASP A 173 -1.60 -12.72 -29.42
N PRO A 174 -1.96 -12.31 -30.65
CA PRO A 174 -3.36 -12.24 -31.06
C PRO A 174 -4.09 -13.55 -30.84
N MET A 175 -5.30 -13.47 -30.29
CA MET A 175 -6.15 -14.62 -30.04
C MET A 175 -7.29 -14.66 -31.06
N ASN A 176 -7.70 -15.86 -31.47
CA ASN A 176 -8.72 -16.04 -32.51
C ASN A 176 -9.92 -16.81 -31.97
N ILE A 177 -11.11 -16.22 -32.12
CA ILE A 177 -12.39 -16.84 -31.81
C ILE A 177 -13.01 -17.33 -33.12
N TYR A 178 -13.03 -18.65 -33.33
CA TYR A 178 -13.56 -19.25 -34.55
C TYR A 178 -15.05 -19.60 -34.43
N PHE A 179 -15.73 -19.56 -35.58
CA PHE A 179 -17.17 -19.80 -35.69
C PHE A 179 -17.50 -20.94 -36.65
N GLY A 180 -18.67 -21.54 -36.43
CA GLY A 180 -19.29 -22.47 -37.36
C GLY A 180 -19.66 -21.80 -38.68
N PHE A 181 -19.94 -22.63 -39.69
CA PHE A 181 -20.54 -22.17 -40.93
C PHE A 181 -21.88 -21.47 -40.63
N ASP A 182 -22.10 -20.34 -41.29
CA ASP A 182 -23.32 -19.54 -41.17
C ASP A 182 -23.78 -19.25 -39.71
N SER A 183 -22.81 -19.02 -38.82
CA SER A 183 -23.07 -18.89 -37.40
C SER A 183 -22.28 -17.75 -36.75
N ALA A 184 -22.92 -17.11 -35.79
CA ALA A 184 -22.35 -16.14 -34.85
C ALA A 184 -22.37 -16.64 -33.39
N VAL A 185 -22.67 -17.93 -33.18
CA VAL A 185 -22.73 -18.52 -31.84
C VAL A 185 -21.31 -18.73 -31.31
N VAL A 186 -21.04 -18.19 -30.11
CA VAL A 186 -19.81 -18.46 -29.35
C VAL A 186 -19.98 -19.82 -28.68
N SER A 187 -19.30 -20.84 -29.22
CA SER A 187 -19.33 -22.20 -28.68
C SER A 187 -18.57 -22.34 -27.35
N ASP A 188 -18.77 -23.44 -26.63
CA ASP A 188 -18.02 -23.73 -25.39
C ASP A 188 -16.50 -23.75 -25.61
N LYS A 189 -16.04 -24.24 -26.77
CA LYS A 189 -14.62 -24.19 -27.13
C LYS A 189 -14.11 -22.76 -27.33
N ALA A 190 -14.97 -21.89 -27.86
CA ALA A 190 -14.66 -20.47 -28.00
C ALA A 190 -14.66 -19.75 -26.64
N MET A 191 -15.48 -20.20 -25.68
CA MET A 191 -15.46 -19.67 -24.31
C MET A 191 -14.09 -19.86 -23.63
N THR A 192 -13.38 -20.98 -23.87
CA THR A 192 -12.01 -21.13 -23.34
C THR A 192 -11.04 -20.06 -23.88
N VAL A 193 -11.25 -19.59 -25.11
CA VAL A 193 -10.45 -18.48 -25.67
C VAL A 193 -10.87 -17.16 -25.04
N VAL A 194 -12.18 -16.95 -24.82
CA VAL A 194 -12.70 -15.78 -24.09
C VAL A 194 -12.09 -15.70 -22.69
N ASP A 195 -12.01 -16.81 -21.95
CA ASP A 195 -11.38 -16.84 -20.62
C ASP A 195 -9.91 -16.41 -20.69
N GLY A 196 -9.19 -16.87 -21.71
CA GLY A 196 -7.81 -16.44 -21.98
C GLY A 196 -7.70 -14.94 -22.28
N ILE A 197 -8.67 -14.37 -23.00
CA ILE A 197 -8.72 -12.93 -23.30
C ILE A 197 -9.00 -12.13 -22.03
N VAL A 198 -9.92 -12.59 -21.17
CA VAL A 198 -10.23 -11.93 -19.89
C VAL A 198 -9.03 -11.98 -18.95
N ALA A 199 -8.38 -13.13 -18.83
CA ALA A 199 -7.15 -13.25 -18.04
C ALA A 199 -6.02 -12.34 -18.58
N ALA A 200 -5.90 -12.21 -19.89
CA ALA A 200 -4.96 -11.26 -20.51
C ALA A 200 -5.34 -9.79 -20.23
N TYR A 201 -6.62 -9.45 -20.31
CA TYR A 201 -7.11 -8.12 -19.97
C TYR A 201 -6.79 -7.74 -18.52
N GLU A 202 -7.06 -8.64 -17.57
CA GLU A 202 -6.80 -8.43 -16.15
C GLU A 202 -5.31 -8.35 -15.83
N LYS A 203 -4.49 -9.20 -16.45
CA LYS A 203 -3.05 -9.29 -16.15
C LYS A 203 -2.23 -8.16 -16.79
N TYR A 204 -2.59 -7.73 -18.00
CA TYR A 204 -1.77 -6.82 -18.81
C TYR A 204 -2.32 -5.39 -18.89
N ASP A 205 -3.57 -5.15 -18.47
CA ASP A 205 -4.29 -3.86 -18.58
C ASP A 205 -4.03 -3.13 -19.92
N PRO A 206 -4.38 -3.74 -21.07
CA PRO A 206 -4.13 -3.16 -22.38
C PRO A 206 -4.82 -1.80 -22.51
N LYS A 207 -4.24 -0.87 -23.28
CA LYS A 207 -4.88 0.41 -23.57
C LYS A 207 -6.18 0.20 -24.34
N MET A 208 -6.14 -0.66 -25.34
CA MET A 208 -7.29 -1.06 -26.16
C MET A 208 -7.19 -2.55 -26.52
N ILE A 209 -8.35 -3.16 -26.78
CA ILE A 209 -8.50 -4.48 -27.37
C ILE A 209 -9.19 -4.29 -28.72
N SER A 210 -8.47 -4.58 -29.79
CA SER A 210 -8.96 -4.50 -31.16
C SER A 210 -9.58 -5.84 -31.57
N LEU A 211 -10.85 -5.80 -31.95
CA LEU A 211 -11.65 -6.92 -32.42
C LEU A 211 -11.92 -6.75 -33.91
N THR A 212 -11.31 -7.60 -34.75
CA THR A 212 -11.57 -7.60 -36.19
C THR A 212 -12.35 -8.83 -36.60
N ALA A 213 -13.51 -8.62 -37.19
CA ALA A 213 -14.45 -9.68 -37.57
C ALA A 213 -14.36 -10.03 -39.05
N TYR A 214 -14.35 -11.32 -39.34
CA TYR A 214 -14.26 -11.87 -40.68
C TYR A 214 -15.37 -12.89 -40.98
N ALA A 215 -15.64 -13.04 -42.27
CA ALA A 215 -16.38 -14.14 -42.85
C ALA A 215 -15.54 -14.80 -43.96
N ASP A 216 -15.86 -16.06 -44.27
CA ASP A 216 -15.24 -16.69 -45.43
C ASP A 216 -15.82 -16.11 -46.73
N ARG A 217 -15.14 -16.34 -47.85
CA ARG A 217 -15.48 -15.71 -49.13
C ARG A 217 -16.56 -16.49 -49.88
N SER A 218 -17.28 -17.38 -49.20
CA SER A 218 -18.39 -18.11 -49.81
C SER A 218 -19.68 -17.31 -49.67
N GLY A 219 -20.49 -17.28 -50.73
CA GLY A 219 -21.79 -16.61 -50.68
C GLY A 219 -21.74 -15.13 -51.06
N ASN A 220 -22.69 -14.35 -50.51
CA ASN A 220 -22.89 -12.95 -50.89
C ASN A 220 -22.04 -12.02 -50.01
N PRO A 221 -21.31 -11.05 -50.58
CA PRO A 221 -20.45 -10.15 -49.81
C PRO A 221 -21.18 -9.34 -48.71
N MET A 222 -22.36 -8.78 -49.03
CA MET A 222 -23.14 -8.03 -48.04
C MET A 222 -23.63 -8.92 -46.91
N TYR A 223 -23.96 -10.18 -47.21
CA TYR A 223 -24.32 -11.16 -46.20
C TYR A 223 -23.14 -11.48 -45.29
N ASN A 224 -21.95 -11.65 -45.87
CA ASN A 224 -20.71 -11.91 -45.15
C ASN A 224 -20.33 -10.77 -44.20
N ASP A 225 -20.56 -9.51 -44.59
CA ASP A 225 -20.39 -8.33 -43.71
C ASP A 225 -21.34 -8.36 -42.51
N ILE A 226 -22.62 -8.66 -42.74
CA ILE A 226 -23.65 -8.76 -41.68
C ILE A 226 -23.31 -9.92 -40.72
N LEU A 227 -22.85 -11.05 -41.26
CA LEU A 227 -22.48 -12.20 -40.44
C LEU A 227 -21.22 -11.92 -39.61
N ALA A 228 -20.20 -11.28 -40.19
CA ALA A 228 -19.01 -10.82 -39.47
C ALA A 228 -19.38 -9.83 -38.35
N LYS A 229 -20.27 -8.87 -38.63
CA LYS A 229 -20.80 -7.97 -37.60
C LYS A 229 -21.46 -8.74 -36.44
N SER A 230 -22.32 -9.70 -36.77
CA SER A 230 -23.04 -10.48 -35.77
C SER A 230 -22.09 -11.28 -34.87
N ARG A 231 -20.98 -11.78 -35.42
CA ARG A 231 -19.92 -12.48 -34.67
C ARG A 231 -19.23 -11.58 -33.66
N VAL A 232 -18.81 -10.38 -34.08
CA VAL A 232 -18.13 -9.47 -33.14
C VAL A 232 -19.08 -8.90 -32.10
N ASP A 233 -20.35 -8.66 -32.44
CA ASP A 233 -21.37 -8.27 -31.45
C ASP A 233 -21.55 -9.36 -30.37
N ALA A 234 -21.54 -10.64 -30.76
CA ALA A 234 -21.61 -11.76 -29.82
C ALA A 234 -20.37 -11.83 -28.91
N VAL A 235 -19.16 -11.64 -29.47
CA VAL A 235 -17.91 -11.59 -28.70
C VAL A 235 -17.91 -10.42 -27.72
N VAL A 236 -18.31 -9.23 -28.16
CA VAL A 236 -18.40 -8.03 -27.31
C VAL A 236 -19.35 -8.26 -26.15
N LYS A 237 -20.53 -8.86 -26.40
CA LYS A 237 -21.49 -9.19 -25.35
C LYS A 237 -20.85 -10.08 -24.29
N VAL A 238 -20.21 -11.17 -24.70
CA VAL A 238 -19.59 -12.11 -23.77
C VAL A 238 -18.45 -11.47 -23.00
N LEU A 239 -17.53 -10.74 -23.66
CA LEU A 239 -16.42 -10.06 -22.98
C LEU A 239 -16.90 -9.05 -21.94
N ARG A 240 -17.97 -8.30 -22.25
CA ARG A 240 -18.57 -7.35 -21.31
C ARG A 240 -19.24 -8.04 -20.12
N GLU A 241 -19.89 -9.17 -20.34
CA GLU A 241 -20.45 -10.01 -19.26
C GLU A 241 -19.36 -10.54 -18.32
N HIS A 242 -18.12 -10.66 -18.81
CA HIS A 242 -16.93 -11.07 -18.04
C HIS A 242 -16.05 -9.89 -17.60
N GLY A 243 -16.61 -8.67 -17.54
CA GLY A 243 -15.95 -7.54 -16.90
C GLY A 243 -15.02 -6.70 -17.78
N VAL A 244 -14.91 -6.99 -19.08
CA VAL A 244 -14.14 -6.13 -20.00
C VAL A 244 -14.92 -4.83 -20.27
N ALA A 245 -14.30 -3.69 -19.96
CA ALA A 245 -14.95 -2.39 -20.12
C ALA A 245 -15.21 -2.06 -21.60
N ALA A 246 -16.40 -1.53 -21.91
CA ALA A 246 -16.74 -1.14 -23.29
C ALA A 246 -15.79 -0.07 -23.85
N SER A 247 -15.26 0.81 -23.00
CA SER A 247 -14.28 1.82 -23.38
C SER A 247 -12.93 1.25 -23.83
N LYS A 248 -12.65 -0.02 -23.53
CA LYS A 248 -11.42 -0.72 -23.91
C LYS A 248 -11.57 -1.49 -25.22
N LEU A 249 -12.75 -1.55 -25.85
CA LEU A 249 -13.00 -2.36 -27.04
C LEU A 249 -13.05 -1.48 -28.30
N ALA A 250 -12.20 -1.79 -29.29
CA ALA A 250 -12.27 -1.24 -30.64
C ALA A 250 -12.79 -2.31 -31.61
N ILE A 251 -13.81 -2.00 -32.40
CA ILE A 251 -14.49 -2.96 -33.28
C ILE A 251 -14.21 -2.60 -34.74
N SER A 252 -13.80 -3.59 -35.52
CA SER A 252 -13.64 -3.50 -36.98
C SER A 252 -14.32 -4.69 -37.65
N ILE A 253 -15.01 -4.43 -38.77
CA ILE A 253 -15.69 -5.45 -39.57
C ILE A 253 -14.99 -5.48 -40.93
N SER A 254 -14.28 -6.57 -41.21
CA SER A 254 -13.63 -6.79 -42.49
C SER A 254 -14.52 -7.58 -43.45
N GLY A 255 -15.48 -8.34 -42.90
CA GLY A 255 -16.33 -9.23 -43.70
C GLY A 255 -15.48 -10.24 -44.45
N GLU A 256 -15.65 -10.33 -45.77
CA GLU A 256 -14.84 -11.17 -46.65
C GLU A 256 -13.61 -10.45 -47.25
N ALA A 257 -13.39 -9.18 -46.91
CA ALA A 257 -12.19 -8.45 -47.31
C ALA A 257 -11.02 -8.78 -46.38
N ASN A 258 -9.78 -8.76 -46.93
CA ASN A 258 -8.53 -8.93 -46.17
C ASN A 258 -8.53 -10.14 -45.21
N VAL A 259 -9.14 -11.25 -45.65
CA VAL A 259 -9.29 -12.46 -44.84
C VAL A 259 -7.94 -13.02 -44.35
N PRO A 260 -7.87 -13.62 -43.16
CA PRO A 260 -6.63 -14.16 -42.61
C PRO A 260 -5.98 -15.24 -43.48
N VAL A 261 -6.80 -16.09 -44.12
CA VAL A 261 -6.37 -17.13 -45.05
C VAL A 261 -6.81 -16.74 -46.46
N ALA A 262 -5.83 -16.41 -47.31
CA ALA A 262 -6.10 -16.01 -48.68
C ALA A 262 -6.80 -17.12 -49.47
N THR A 263 -7.94 -16.78 -50.05
CA THR A 263 -8.78 -17.68 -50.85
C THR A 263 -9.34 -16.96 -52.07
N ALA A 264 -9.70 -17.72 -53.11
CA ALA A 264 -10.44 -17.18 -54.24
C ALA A 264 -11.87 -16.81 -53.84
N ASP A 265 -12.53 -15.99 -54.66
CA ASP A 265 -13.94 -15.65 -54.46
C ASP A 265 -14.84 -16.89 -54.55
N GLY A 266 -15.87 -16.96 -53.71
CA GLY A 266 -16.77 -18.11 -53.62
C GLY A 266 -16.23 -19.32 -52.83
N VAL A 267 -15.00 -19.26 -52.30
CA VAL A 267 -14.36 -20.39 -51.59
C VAL A 267 -14.61 -20.31 -50.08
N ALA A 268 -15.15 -21.39 -49.53
CA ALA A 268 -15.33 -21.54 -48.09
C ALA A 268 -14.00 -21.90 -47.40
N GLU A 269 -13.71 -21.26 -46.27
CA GLU A 269 -12.49 -21.48 -45.49
C GLU A 269 -12.76 -21.26 -44.00
N GLN A 270 -12.53 -22.28 -43.18
CA GLN A 270 -12.80 -22.22 -41.75
C GLN A 270 -11.94 -21.19 -41.02
N GLY A 271 -10.68 -21.03 -41.44
CA GLY A 271 -9.77 -20.04 -40.88
C GLY A 271 -10.27 -18.60 -41.02
N ASN A 272 -11.20 -18.34 -41.94
CA ASN A 272 -11.76 -17.01 -42.20
C ASN A 272 -13.06 -16.74 -41.44
N ARG A 273 -13.63 -17.75 -40.77
CA ARG A 273 -14.80 -17.59 -39.90
C ARG A 273 -14.35 -17.26 -38.49
N VAL A 274 -13.85 -16.04 -38.30
CA VAL A 274 -13.08 -15.69 -37.10
C VAL A 274 -13.29 -14.25 -36.66
N VAL A 275 -13.20 -14.02 -35.35
CA VAL A 275 -12.91 -12.71 -34.76
C VAL A 275 -11.49 -12.77 -34.19
N THR A 276 -10.61 -11.93 -34.71
CA THR A 276 -9.23 -11.78 -34.21
C THR A 276 -9.19 -10.70 -33.14
N VAL A 277 -8.54 -11.01 -32.03
CA VAL A 277 -8.41 -10.17 -30.83
C VAL A 277 -6.96 -9.78 -30.66
N LYS A 278 -6.68 -8.47 -30.69
CA LYS A 278 -5.34 -7.90 -30.49
C LYS A 278 -5.32 -6.98 -29.28
N PHE A 279 -4.28 -7.07 -28.48
CA PHE A 279 -4.05 -6.22 -27.31
C PHE A 279 -3.10 -5.09 -27.69
N GLU A 280 -3.53 -3.85 -27.53
CA GLU A 280 -2.76 -2.66 -27.87
C GLU A 280 -2.13 -2.05 -26.62
N ASP A 281 -0.83 -1.82 -26.68
CA ASP A 281 -0.09 -1.11 -25.63
C ASP A 281 -0.41 0.40 -25.68
N GLY A 282 -0.25 1.06 -24.53
CA GLY A 282 -0.41 2.51 -24.39
C GLY A 282 0.88 3.32 -24.52
N MET A 283 2.02 2.66 -24.74
CA MET A 283 3.35 3.27 -24.87
C MET A 283 3.68 3.73 -26.29
#